data_AF-A0A2W4L6S0-F1
#
_entry.id   AF-A0A2W4L6S0-F1
#
_cell.length_a   1.000
_cell.length_b   1.000
_cell.length_c   1.000
_cell.angle_alpha   90.00
_cell.angle_beta   90.00
_cell.angle_gamma   90.00
#
_symmetry.space_group_name_H-M   'P 1'
#
loop_
_entity.id
_entity.type
_entity.pdbx_description
1 polymer ?
#
loop_
_entity_poly.entity_id
_entity_poly.type
_entity_poly.pdbx_seq_one_letter_code
_entity_poly.pdbx_strand_id
1 'polypeptide(L)'
;MQRPDTGFGTVSWARRFVKGTGRGLRGAGVAAAAGGGSDGGAVRATSGDLPSAEAVVRALARRGETLAVVESLTGGLLAATIVDVAGASAVFRGGLVAYATDLKASLAGVPDDLLAERGPVDPDVAVALADGGRSRCGSDWALATTGVAGPQPQGDKPVGLVYVALVGPGIREVRRLMLDSGRWAIRVGTVRAALRMLAERVVDAG
;
A
#
# COMPACT_ATOMS: atom_id res chain seq x y z
N MET A 1 19.89 -24.26 43.49
CA MET A 1 20.04 -23.37 42.31
C MET A 1 18.87 -23.64 41.37
N GLN A 2 17.75 -22.93 41.56
CA GLN A 2 16.55 -23.08 40.73
C GLN A 2 16.65 -22.19 39.48
N ARG A 3 16.16 -22.69 38.34
CA ARG A 3 15.96 -21.87 37.13
C ARG A 3 14.59 -21.17 37.24
N PRO A 4 14.46 -19.88 36.90
CA PRO A 4 13.16 -19.24 36.82
C PRO A 4 12.39 -19.71 35.59
N ASP A 5 11.09 -19.89 35.76
CA ASP A 5 10.15 -20.34 34.75
C ASP A 5 9.65 -19.15 33.91
N THR A 6 10.11 -19.03 32.66
CA THR A 6 9.72 -17.93 31.77
C THR A 6 8.48 -18.28 30.96
N GLY A 7 7.32 -18.27 31.61
CA GLY A 7 6.03 -18.43 30.95
C GLY A 7 5.70 -17.26 30.01
N PHE A 8 5.95 -17.42 28.72
CA PHE A 8 5.45 -16.50 27.69
C PHE A 8 3.95 -16.73 27.46
N GLY A 9 3.12 -15.96 28.15
CA GLY A 9 1.67 -15.95 27.94
C GLY A 9 1.32 -15.44 26.53
N THR A 10 0.50 -16.21 25.80
CA THR A 10 0.01 -15.86 24.47
C THR A 10 -1.04 -14.74 24.54
N VAL A 11 -0.64 -13.50 24.24
CA VAL A 11 -1.59 -12.37 24.17
C VAL A 11 -2.32 -12.40 22.83
N SER A 12 -3.57 -12.87 22.84
CA SER A 12 -4.46 -12.85 21.67
C SER A 12 -5.04 -11.45 21.42
N TRP A 13 -4.58 -10.80 20.36
CA TRP A 13 -5.03 -9.44 19.97
C TRP A 13 -6.29 -9.41 19.08
N ALA A 14 -6.80 -10.57 18.66
CA ALA A 14 -7.85 -10.68 17.66
C ALA A 14 -9.25 -10.85 18.27
N ARG A 15 -9.88 -9.75 18.73
CA ARG A 15 -11.36 -9.51 18.75
C ARG A 15 -11.73 -8.18 19.42
N ARG A 16 -11.83 -7.10 18.64
CA ARG A 16 -12.68 -5.92 18.97
C ARG A 16 -13.02 -5.12 17.72
N PHE A 17 -14.10 -5.52 17.03
CA PHE A 17 -14.80 -4.65 16.07
C PHE A 17 -16.12 -4.21 16.68
N VAL A 18 -16.28 -2.89 16.83
CA VAL A 18 -17.46 -2.24 17.41
C VAL A 18 -18.53 -2.09 16.35
N LYS A 19 -19.77 -2.48 16.66
CA LYS A 19 -20.95 -2.06 15.89
C LYS A 19 -21.29 -0.61 16.24
N GLY A 20 -21.26 0.27 15.24
CA GLY A 20 -21.74 1.66 15.36
C GLY A 20 -22.88 1.93 14.38
N THR A 21 -24.13 1.87 14.87
CA THR A 21 -25.32 2.31 14.12
C THR A 21 -25.45 3.83 14.20
N GLY A 22 -25.51 4.52 13.06
CA GLY A 22 -25.44 5.99 13.01
C GLY A 22 -26.79 6.72 12.93
N ARG A 23 -26.72 8.05 12.74
CA ARG A 23 -27.79 8.92 12.22
C ARG A 23 -27.25 10.32 11.90
N GLY A 24 -27.82 10.97 10.88
CA GLY A 24 -27.85 12.44 10.76
C GLY A 24 -26.99 13.07 9.66
N LEU A 25 -27.54 13.23 8.45
CA LEU A 25 -27.05 14.16 7.43
C LEU A 25 -28.18 15.09 6.96
N ARG A 26 -27.94 16.41 7.06
CA ARG A 26 -28.55 17.56 6.34
C ARG A 26 -27.49 18.69 6.44
N GLY A 27 -27.20 19.55 5.47
CA GLY A 27 -27.62 19.64 4.06
C GLY A 27 -27.54 21.09 3.53
N ALA A 28 -26.57 21.41 2.67
CA ALA A 28 -26.38 22.60 1.82
C ALA A 28 -25.06 22.38 1.02
N GLY A 29 -24.83 22.69 -0.27
CA GLY A 29 -25.27 23.84 -1.09
C GLY A 29 -24.37 25.05 -0.79
N VAL A 30 -23.60 25.68 -1.67
CA VAL A 30 -23.39 25.66 -3.16
C VAL A 30 -21.90 26.07 -3.41
N ALA A 31 -21.24 26.05 -4.57
CA ALA A 31 -21.56 25.82 -5.99
C ALA A 31 -20.33 25.20 -6.74
N ALA A 32 -20.17 25.44 -8.05
CA ALA A 32 -19.03 25.00 -8.87
C ALA A 32 -18.39 26.16 -9.66
N ALA A 33 -17.08 26.07 -9.93
CA ALA A 33 -16.35 26.90 -10.89
C ALA A 33 -15.38 26.01 -11.69
N ALA A 34 -15.22 26.28 -12.99
CA ALA A 34 -14.50 25.41 -13.91
C ALA A 34 -13.04 25.86 -14.16
N GLY A 35 -12.16 24.89 -14.36
CA GLY A 35 -10.78 25.07 -14.81
C GLY A 35 -10.20 23.72 -15.23
N GLY A 36 -9.81 23.57 -16.50
CA GLY A 36 -9.43 22.26 -17.06
C GLY A 36 -7.95 21.92 -16.87
N GLY A 37 -7.65 20.61 -16.78
CA GLY A 37 -6.27 20.09 -16.72
C GLY A 37 -6.22 18.57 -16.58
N SER A 38 -6.18 17.86 -17.70
CA SER A 38 -5.78 16.44 -17.88
C SER A 38 -6.04 15.48 -16.70
N ASP A 39 -7.22 14.85 -16.69
CA ASP A 39 -7.60 13.87 -15.66
C ASP A 39 -6.79 12.56 -15.73
N GLY A 40 -5.78 12.44 -14.87
CA GLY A 40 -5.35 11.16 -14.33
C GLY A 40 -6.43 10.61 -13.40
N GLY A 41 -7.49 10.05 -13.98
CA GLY A 41 -8.77 9.78 -13.32
C GLY A 41 -8.68 9.13 -11.94
N ALA A 42 -9.10 9.87 -10.90
CA ALA A 42 -9.12 9.38 -9.52
C ALA A 42 -10.17 8.28 -9.35
N VAL A 43 -9.73 7.02 -9.33
CA VAL A 43 -10.61 5.86 -9.18
C VAL A 43 -11.23 5.82 -7.78
N ARG A 44 -12.49 6.24 -7.68
CA ARG A 44 -13.30 6.09 -6.46
C ARG A 44 -13.48 4.60 -6.18
N ALA A 45 -13.04 4.13 -5.01
CA ALA A 45 -13.09 2.70 -4.67
C ALA A 45 -14.55 2.21 -4.56
N THR A 46 -14.99 1.39 -5.50
CA THR A 46 -16.32 0.77 -5.51
C THR A 46 -16.38 -0.44 -4.56
N SER A 47 -17.57 -0.70 -4.01
CA SER A 47 -17.82 -1.71 -2.99
C SER A 47 -18.13 -3.10 -3.57
N GLY A 48 -17.36 -3.54 -4.57
CA GLY A 48 -17.30 -4.96 -4.91
C GLY A 48 -16.47 -5.73 -3.87
N ASP A 49 -16.60 -7.04 -3.82
CA ASP A 49 -15.67 -7.87 -3.05
C ASP A 49 -14.25 -7.67 -3.60
N LEU A 50 -13.44 -6.95 -2.83
CA LEU A 50 -12.07 -6.63 -3.21
C LEU A 50 -11.26 -7.92 -3.28
N PRO A 51 -10.41 -8.10 -4.31
CA PRO A 51 -9.52 -9.26 -4.39
C PRO A 51 -8.74 -9.42 -3.08
N SER A 52 -8.94 -10.54 -2.40
CA SER A 52 -8.25 -10.84 -1.15
C SER A 52 -6.75 -11.04 -1.42
N ALA A 53 -5.92 -10.87 -0.40
CA ALA A 53 -4.50 -11.25 -0.50
C ALA A 53 -4.34 -12.71 -0.94
N GLU A 54 -5.27 -13.58 -0.55
CA GLU A 54 -5.33 -14.96 -1.01
C GLU A 54 -5.54 -15.10 -2.53
N ALA A 55 -6.38 -14.26 -3.15
CA ALA A 55 -6.60 -14.30 -4.59
C ALA A 55 -5.30 -13.98 -5.35
N VAL A 56 -4.58 -12.95 -4.89
CA VAL A 56 -3.25 -12.57 -5.40
C VAL A 56 -2.24 -13.71 -5.20
N VAL A 57 -2.11 -14.24 -3.98
CA VAL A 57 -1.15 -15.33 -3.68
C VAL A 57 -1.45 -16.58 -4.49
N ARG A 58 -2.73 -17.00 -4.59
CA ARG A 58 -3.13 -18.15 -5.42
C ARG A 58 -2.86 -17.92 -6.91
N ALA A 59 -3.05 -16.70 -7.41
CA ALA A 59 -2.79 -16.38 -8.81
C ALA A 59 -1.30 -16.40 -9.15
N LEU A 60 -0.48 -15.71 -8.35
CA LEU A 60 0.99 -15.74 -8.48
C LEU A 60 1.53 -17.17 -8.40
N ALA A 61 1.05 -17.98 -7.45
CA ALA A 61 1.47 -19.37 -7.29
C ALA A 61 1.12 -20.25 -8.50
N ARG A 62 -0.06 -20.05 -9.14
CA ARG A 62 -0.40 -20.73 -10.40
C ARG A 62 0.49 -20.32 -11.56
N ARG A 63 0.94 -19.05 -11.57
CA ARG A 63 1.77 -18.47 -12.64
C ARG A 63 3.28 -18.75 -12.46
N GLY A 64 3.69 -19.25 -11.29
CA GLY A 64 5.11 -19.40 -10.93
C GLY A 64 5.81 -18.05 -10.71
N GLU A 65 5.05 -16.98 -10.52
CA GLU A 65 5.54 -15.61 -10.39
C GLU A 65 5.65 -15.18 -8.93
N THR A 66 6.52 -14.20 -8.67
CA THR A 66 6.91 -13.78 -7.33
C THR A 66 6.68 -12.29 -7.08
N LEU A 67 6.54 -11.90 -5.80
CA LEU A 67 6.19 -10.56 -5.35
C LEU A 67 7.14 -10.05 -4.27
N ALA A 68 7.51 -8.77 -4.37
CA ALA A 68 8.11 -7.98 -3.30
C ALA A 68 7.27 -6.73 -2.97
N VAL A 69 7.54 -6.10 -1.83
CA VAL A 69 6.86 -4.84 -1.45
C VAL A 69 7.81 -3.80 -0.88
N VAL A 70 7.54 -2.51 -1.12
CA VAL A 70 8.25 -1.38 -0.48
C VAL A 70 7.25 -0.44 0.18
N GLU A 71 7.29 -0.40 1.51
CA GLU A 71 6.30 0.30 2.32
C GLU A 71 6.87 1.56 2.97
N SER A 72 6.19 2.69 2.80
CA SER A 72 6.37 3.87 3.63
C SER A 72 5.21 3.97 4.63
N LEU A 73 4.11 4.67 4.30
CA LEU A 73 3.02 4.93 5.24
C LEU A 73 2.33 3.66 5.81
N THR A 74 2.32 2.56 5.06
CA THR A 74 1.68 1.31 5.50
C THR A 74 2.52 0.56 6.53
N GLY A 75 3.84 0.79 6.60
CA GLY A 75 4.70 0.38 7.71
C GLY A 75 4.68 -1.11 8.04
N GLY A 76 4.84 -1.97 7.02
CA GLY A 76 4.84 -3.43 7.14
C GLY A 76 3.44 -4.09 7.07
N LEU A 77 2.37 -3.29 6.94
CA LEU A 77 1.00 -3.81 6.91
C LEU A 77 0.68 -4.54 5.60
N LEU A 78 1.26 -4.14 4.46
CA LEU A 78 1.05 -4.83 3.19
C LEU A 78 1.75 -6.20 3.22
N ALA A 79 3.02 -6.24 3.65
CA ALA A 79 3.79 -7.47 3.85
C ALA A 79 3.06 -8.42 4.82
N ALA A 80 2.64 -7.93 5.99
CA ALA A 80 1.90 -8.74 6.96
C ALA A 80 0.60 -9.30 6.38
N THR A 81 -0.16 -8.50 5.63
CA THR A 81 -1.42 -8.93 4.99
C THR A 81 -1.20 -10.01 3.91
N ILE A 82 -0.04 -10.01 3.25
CA ILE A 82 0.35 -11.06 2.29
C ILE A 82 0.80 -12.33 3.03
N VAL A 83 1.63 -12.18 4.06
CA VAL A 83 2.22 -13.30 4.82
C VAL A 83 1.21 -14.05 5.69
N ASP A 84 0.10 -13.42 6.08
CA ASP A 84 -1.03 -14.06 6.78
C ASP A 84 -1.76 -15.12 5.91
N VAL A 85 -1.51 -15.14 4.59
CA VAL A 85 -2.08 -16.12 3.66
C VAL A 85 -1.26 -17.42 3.66
N ALA A 86 -1.94 -18.55 3.88
CA ALA A 86 -1.35 -19.87 3.72
C ALA A 86 -0.76 -20.07 2.30
N GLY A 87 0.53 -20.45 2.23
CA GLY A 87 1.26 -20.60 0.97
C GLY A 87 1.96 -19.34 0.46
N ALA A 88 1.88 -18.21 1.17
CA ALA A 88 2.56 -16.97 0.77
C ALA A 88 4.08 -17.12 0.57
N SER A 89 4.74 -18.05 1.28
CA SER A 89 6.16 -18.35 1.13
C SER A 89 6.57 -18.86 -0.26
N ALA A 90 5.63 -19.35 -1.07
CA ALA A 90 5.89 -19.76 -2.44
C ALA A 90 6.04 -18.57 -3.41
N VAL A 91 5.51 -17.39 -3.06
CA VAL A 91 5.42 -16.23 -3.97
C VAL A 91 6.06 -14.96 -3.39
N PHE A 92 6.00 -14.76 -2.08
CA PHE A 92 6.48 -13.54 -1.43
C PHE A 92 7.99 -13.63 -1.13
N ARG A 93 8.78 -12.82 -1.83
CA ARG A 93 10.25 -12.79 -1.72
C ARG A 93 10.75 -11.98 -0.52
N GLY A 94 9.94 -11.03 -0.06
CA GLY A 94 10.29 -10.11 1.01
C GLY A 94 9.89 -8.67 0.67
N GLY A 95 10.48 -7.72 1.39
CA GLY A 95 10.22 -6.30 1.16
C GLY A 95 11.04 -5.38 2.03
N LEU A 96 10.86 -4.08 1.81
CA LEU A 96 11.55 -3.00 2.50
C LEU A 96 10.54 -2.09 3.20
N VAL A 97 10.85 -1.60 4.40
CA VAL A 97 10.08 -0.54 5.07
C VAL A 97 10.89 0.76 5.03
N ALA A 98 10.84 1.46 3.90
CA ALA A 98 11.58 2.68 3.63
C ALA A 98 10.81 3.91 4.15
N TYR A 99 10.60 3.99 5.47
CA TYR A 99 9.74 5.02 6.08
C TYR A 99 10.34 6.43 5.97
N ALA A 100 11.59 6.61 6.41
CA ALA A 100 12.33 7.87 6.29
C ALA A 100 12.77 8.14 4.84
N THR A 101 13.05 9.39 4.48
CA THR A 101 13.32 9.81 3.09
C THR A 101 14.66 9.29 2.58
N ASP A 102 15.71 9.40 3.40
CA ASP A 102 17.06 8.86 3.19
C ASP A 102 17.06 7.32 3.01
N LEU A 103 16.14 6.63 3.69
CA LEU A 103 15.94 5.18 3.54
C LEU A 103 15.30 4.80 2.19
N LYS A 104 14.63 5.73 1.50
CA LYS A 104 14.13 5.50 0.13
C LYS A 104 15.30 5.41 -0.87
N ALA A 105 16.30 6.28 -0.72
CA ALA A 105 17.52 6.23 -1.51
C ALA A 105 18.39 5.02 -1.15
N SER A 106 18.82 4.91 0.11
CA SER A 106 19.79 3.87 0.52
C SER A 106 19.28 2.43 0.40
N LEU A 107 18.03 2.16 0.79
CA LEU A 107 17.47 0.80 0.75
C LEU A 107 16.86 0.45 -0.60
N ALA A 108 16.05 1.33 -1.17
CA ALA A 108 15.30 1.08 -2.41
C ALA A 108 15.99 1.61 -3.68
N GLY A 109 17.01 2.46 -3.58
CA GLY A 109 17.69 3.04 -4.75
C GLY A 109 16.89 4.13 -5.46
N VAL A 110 15.96 4.82 -4.76
CA VAL A 110 15.32 6.02 -5.32
C VAL A 110 16.40 7.10 -5.51
N PRO A 111 16.50 7.75 -6.68
CA PRO A 111 17.49 8.80 -6.92
C PRO A 111 17.36 9.98 -5.94
N ASP A 112 18.49 10.48 -5.43
CA ASP A 112 18.53 11.57 -4.46
C ASP A 112 18.06 12.91 -5.05
N ASP A 113 18.34 13.15 -6.34
CA ASP A 113 17.85 14.30 -7.10
C ASP A 113 16.32 14.28 -7.24
N LEU A 114 15.73 13.13 -7.56
CA LEU A 114 14.28 12.94 -7.58
C LEU A 114 13.64 13.20 -6.20
N LEU A 115 14.26 12.73 -5.12
CA LEU A 115 13.78 12.99 -3.76
C LEU A 115 13.92 14.46 -3.36
N ALA A 116 14.96 15.16 -3.82
CA ALA A 116 15.16 16.59 -3.57
C ALA A 116 14.18 17.46 -4.38
N GLU A 117 13.89 17.11 -5.63
CA GLU A 117 12.99 17.86 -6.51
C GLU A 117 11.51 17.63 -6.17
N ARG A 118 11.11 16.37 -5.94
CA ARG A 118 9.69 15.97 -5.83
C ARG A 118 9.22 15.65 -4.42
N GLY A 119 10.16 15.36 -3.52
CA GLY A 119 9.87 14.91 -2.16
C GLY A 119 9.38 13.46 -2.09
N PRO A 120 9.25 12.88 -0.87
CA PRO A 120 9.01 11.45 -0.68
C PRO A 120 7.59 10.98 -1.03
N VAL A 121 6.65 11.88 -1.35
CA VAL A 121 5.22 11.60 -1.63
C VAL A 121 4.86 12.14 -3.01
N ASP A 122 5.28 11.38 -4.02
CA ASP A 122 5.18 11.72 -5.43
C ASP A 122 4.99 10.42 -6.27
N PRO A 123 4.28 10.45 -7.42
CA PRO A 123 4.11 9.27 -8.27
C PRO A 123 5.44 8.68 -8.77
N ASP A 124 6.42 9.49 -9.14
CA ASP A 124 7.67 9.00 -9.73
C ASP A 124 8.54 8.32 -8.65
N VAL A 125 8.53 8.89 -7.43
CA VAL A 125 9.13 8.24 -6.24
C VAL A 125 8.42 6.93 -5.91
N ALA A 126 7.09 6.84 -6.07
CA ALA A 126 6.38 5.58 -5.86
C ALA A 126 6.81 4.50 -6.87
N VAL A 127 6.97 4.84 -8.15
CA VAL A 127 7.48 3.90 -9.17
C VAL A 127 8.93 3.48 -8.86
N ALA A 128 9.81 4.43 -8.53
CA ALA A 128 11.19 4.15 -8.18
C ALA A 128 11.31 3.23 -6.94
N LEU A 129 10.44 3.39 -5.93
CA LEU A 129 10.35 2.47 -4.79
C LEU A 129 9.97 1.05 -5.23
N ALA A 130 9.04 0.90 -6.18
CA ALA A 130 8.61 -0.42 -6.67
C ALA A 130 9.71 -1.10 -7.53
N ASP A 131 10.34 -0.36 -8.46
CA ASP A 131 11.52 -0.84 -9.20
C ASP A 131 12.64 -1.29 -8.23
N GLY A 132 12.88 -0.48 -7.20
CA GLY A 132 13.81 -0.79 -6.11
C GLY A 132 13.50 -2.11 -5.42
N GLY A 133 12.26 -2.29 -4.94
CA GLY A 133 11.81 -3.55 -4.32
C GLY A 133 11.98 -4.76 -5.22
N ARG A 134 11.59 -4.62 -6.50
CA ARG A 134 11.71 -5.67 -7.52
C ARG A 134 13.16 -6.12 -7.71
N SER A 135 14.07 -5.15 -7.84
CA SER A 135 15.51 -5.40 -8.01
C SER A 135 16.13 -6.00 -6.74
N ARG A 136 15.89 -5.41 -5.56
CA ARG A 136 16.55 -5.82 -4.31
C ARG A 136 16.07 -7.17 -3.78
N CYS A 137 14.82 -7.55 -4.02
CA CYS A 137 14.26 -8.84 -3.60
C CYS A 137 14.34 -9.93 -4.69
N GLY A 138 14.70 -9.57 -5.93
CA GLY A 138 14.71 -10.48 -7.08
C GLY A 138 13.34 -11.09 -7.32
N SER A 139 12.33 -10.25 -7.54
CA SER A 139 10.94 -10.66 -7.77
C SER A 139 10.44 -10.28 -9.17
N ASP A 140 9.40 -10.97 -9.64
CA ASP A 140 8.76 -10.66 -10.92
C ASP A 140 7.93 -9.37 -10.82
N TRP A 141 7.21 -9.24 -9.71
CA TRP A 141 6.35 -8.11 -9.37
C TRP A 141 6.85 -7.37 -8.14
N ALA A 142 6.58 -6.07 -8.07
CA ALA A 142 6.73 -5.29 -6.85
C ALA A 142 5.63 -4.23 -6.69
N LEU A 143 5.11 -4.11 -5.47
CA LEU A 143 4.21 -3.03 -5.07
C LEU A 143 4.97 -2.02 -4.20
N ALA A 144 4.67 -0.72 -4.33
CA ALA A 144 5.16 0.29 -3.41
C ALA A 144 4.06 1.23 -2.90
N THR A 145 4.24 1.74 -1.68
CA THR A 145 3.29 2.66 -1.03
C THR A 145 4.00 3.89 -0.45
N THR A 146 3.58 5.09 -0.85
CA THR A 146 3.99 6.35 -0.21
C THR A 146 2.80 7.32 -0.10
N GLY A 147 2.79 8.19 0.91
CA GLY A 147 1.61 9.00 1.22
C GLY A 147 1.56 9.54 2.63
N VAL A 148 0.57 10.40 2.89
CA VAL A 148 0.39 11.10 4.17
C VAL A 148 -0.77 10.47 4.94
N ALA A 149 -0.46 9.59 5.90
CA ALA A 149 -1.47 8.98 6.76
C ALA A 149 -2.01 9.90 7.87
N GLY A 150 -1.45 11.11 8.03
CA GLY A 150 -1.85 12.05 9.09
C GLY A 150 -1.37 11.68 10.50
N PRO A 151 -1.82 12.41 11.54
CA PRO A 151 -2.97 13.33 11.52
C PRO A 151 -2.71 14.71 10.91
N GLN A 152 -1.45 15.08 10.64
CA GLN A 152 -1.09 16.36 10.02
C GLN A 152 -0.65 16.19 8.56
N PRO A 153 -0.80 17.22 7.70
CA PRO A 153 -0.19 17.28 6.37
C PRO A 153 1.34 17.12 6.41
N GLN A 154 1.94 16.79 5.27
CA GLN A 154 3.39 16.78 5.10
C GLN A 154 3.80 17.81 4.05
N GLY A 155 4.21 19.00 4.49
CA GLY A 155 4.43 20.14 3.59
C GLY A 155 3.12 20.56 2.91
N ASP A 156 3.12 20.61 1.58
CA ASP A 156 1.95 20.86 0.74
C ASP A 156 1.01 19.64 0.61
N LYS A 157 1.48 18.44 0.98
CA LYS A 157 0.74 17.19 0.75
C LYS A 157 -0.33 16.98 1.83
N PRO A 158 -1.64 16.96 1.48
CA PRO A 158 -2.71 16.82 2.45
C PRO A 158 -2.81 15.39 3.00
N VAL A 159 -3.38 15.25 4.20
CA VAL A 159 -3.72 13.95 4.79
C VAL A 159 -4.63 13.18 3.83
N GLY A 160 -4.38 11.88 3.69
CA GLY A 160 -5.12 11.00 2.79
C GLY A 160 -4.58 10.95 1.37
N LEU A 161 -3.65 11.82 0.96
CA LEU A 161 -2.93 11.68 -0.31
C LEU A 161 -2.01 10.46 -0.25
N VAL A 162 -2.22 9.52 -1.17
CA VAL A 162 -1.42 8.29 -1.28
C VAL A 162 -1.11 7.98 -2.74
N TYR A 163 0.10 7.50 -3.00
CA TYR A 163 0.51 6.87 -4.24
C TYR A 163 0.79 5.39 -3.99
N VAL A 164 0.21 4.56 -4.85
CA VAL A 164 0.47 3.12 -4.91
C VAL A 164 1.04 2.82 -6.28
N ALA A 165 2.22 2.22 -6.35
CA ALA A 165 2.85 1.82 -7.60
C ALA A 165 2.91 0.30 -7.73
N LEU A 166 2.88 -0.18 -8.97
CA LEU A 166 3.09 -1.56 -9.38
C LEU A 166 4.13 -1.60 -10.51
N VAL A 167 5.15 -2.42 -10.34
CA VAL A 167 6.12 -2.75 -11.39
C VAL A 167 6.09 -4.25 -11.61
N GLY A 168 6.13 -4.67 -12.88
CA GLY A 168 6.08 -6.08 -13.26
C GLY A 168 6.60 -6.34 -14.67
N PRO A 169 6.38 -7.54 -15.22
CA PRO A 169 6.74 -7.88 -16.59
C PRO A 169 6.09 -6.91 -17.60
N GLY A 170 6.91 -6.06 -18.22
CA GLY A 170 6.48 -5.09 -19.24
C GLY A 170 5.63 -3.92 -18.75
N ILE A 171 5.34 -3.78 -17.45
CA ILE A 171 4.48 -2.71 -16.92
C ILE A 171 5.09 -1.93 -15.75
N ARG A 172 4.80 -0.63 -15.74
CA ARG A 172 5.03 0.31 -14.63
C ARG A 172 3.80 1.19 -14.51
N GLU A 173 3.12 1.11 -13.38
CA GLU A 173 1.87 1.84 -13.14
C GLU A 173 1.87 2.49 -11.78
N VAL A 174 1.20 3.64 -11.66
CA VAL A 174 1.00 4.34 -10.39
C VAL A 174 -0.43 4.86 -10.28
N ARG A 175 -1.02 4.73 -9.10
CA ARG A 175 -2.37 5.22 -8.78
C ARG A 175 -2.27 6.25 -7.67
N ARG A 176 -2.74 7.46 -7.97
CA ARG A 176 -3.03 8.50 -6.97
C ARG A 176 -4.37 8.20 -6.30
N LEU A 177 -4.41 8.28 -4.97
CA LEU A 177 -5.59 8.08 -4.15
C LEU A 177 -5.75 9.27 -3.20
N MET A 178 -7.00 9.62 -2.91
CA MET A 178 -7.38 10.46 -1.78
C MET A 178 -8.26 9.62 -0.85
N LEU A 179 -7.71 9.26 0.31
CA LEU A 179 -8.37 8.42 1.32
C LEU A 179 -8.82 9.28 2.50
N ASP A 180 -10.10 9.63 2.52
CA ASP A 180 -10.70 10.43 3.59
C ASP A 180 -11.11 9.55 4.78
N SER A 181 -10.22 9.40 5.76
CA SER A 181 -10.45 8.66 7.00
C SER A 181 -9.30 8.86 8.01
N GLY A 182 -9.43 8.36 9.24
CA GLY A 182 -8.34 8.40 10.22
C GLY A 182 -7.11 7.56 9.82
N ARG A 183 -5.95 7.86 10.42
CA ARG A 183 -4.61 7.29 10.09
C ARG A 183 -4.59 5.77 9.84
N TRP A 184 -5.28 4.99 10.67
CA TRP A 184 -5.36 3.53 10.50
C TRP A 184 -6.13 3.12 9.25
N ALA A 185 -7.27 3.76 8.99
CA ALA A 185 -8.10 3.48 7.83
C ALA A 185 -7.44 3.92 6.51
N ILE A 186 -6.65 4.99 6.50
CA ILE A 186 -5.78 5.34 5.36
C ILE A 186 -4.78 4.22 5.06
N ARG A 187 -4.09 3.69 6.09
CA ARG A 187 -3.14 2.57 5.93
C ARG A 187 -3.82 1.31 5.38
N VAL A 188 -4.96 0.91 5.96
CA VAL A 188 -5.74 -0.25 5.49
C VAL A 188 -6.28 -0.04 4.07
N GLY A 189 -6.81 1.16 3.76
CA GLY A 189 -7.28 1.52 2.42
C GLY A 189 -6.17 1.46 1.37
N THR A 190 -4.95 1.88 1.74
CA THR A 190 -3.75 1.79 0.89
C THR A 190 -3.41 0.33 0.58
N VAL A 191 -3.36 -0.55 1.59
CA VAL A 191 -3.11 -1.99 1.41
C VAL A 191 -4.16 -2.62 0.48
N ARG A 192 -5.44 -2.30 0.68
CA ARG A 192 -6.54 -2.78 -0.17
C ARG A 192 -6.47 -2.25 -1.61
N ALA A 193 -5.93 -1.05 -1.83
CA ALA A 193 -5.69 -0.52 -3.17
C ALA A 193 -4.49 -1.21 -3.86
N ALA A 194 -3.40 -1.48 -3.13
CA ALA A 194 -2.23 -2.19 -3.63
C ALA A 194 -2.55 -3.63 -4.06
N LEU A 195 -3.24 -4.39 -3.20
CA LEU A 195 -3.65 -5.77 -3.53
C LEU A 195 -4.58 -5.82 -4.74
N ARG A 196 -5.56 -4.91 -4.83
CA ARG A 196 -6.45 -4.78 -5.99
C ARG A 196 -5.69 -4.44 -7.28
N MET A 197 -4.78 -3.47 -7.22
CA MET A 197 -3.97 -3.05 -8.38
C MET A 197 -3.13 -4.20 -8.96
N LEU A 198 -2.55 -5.04 -8.09
CA LEU A 198 -1.86 -6.25 -8.53
C LEU A 198 -2.83 -7.34 -9.02
N ALA A 199 -3.95 -7.55 -8.32
CA ALA A 199 -4.95 -8.54 -8.72
C ALA A 199 -5.49 -8.29 -10.13
N GLU A 200 -5.73 -7.04 -10.52
CA GLU A 200 -6.12 -6.63 -11.89
C GLU A 200 -5.10 -7.01 -12.99
N ARG A 201 -3.90 -7.49 -12.61
CA ARG A 201 -2.82 -7.92 -13.53
C ARG A 201 -2.53 -9.42 -13.48
N VAL A 202 -2.75 -10.06 -12.34
CA VAL A 202 -2.39 -11.49 -12.14
C VAL A 202 -3.58 -12.43 -11.96
N VAL A 203 -4.73 -11.93 -11.49
CA VAL A 203 -5.95 -12.73 -11.34
C VAL A 203 -6.70 -12.74 -12.67
N ASP A 204 -6.89 -13.94 -13.21
CA ASP A 204 -7.61 -14.16 -14.46
C ASP A 204 -9.05 -13.65 -14.34
N ALA A 205 -9.55 -12.98 -15.39
CA ALA A 205 -10.99 -12.73 -15.54
C ALA A 205 -11.65 -14.06 -15.91
N GLY A 206 -12.37 -14.65 -14.96
CA GLY A 206 -13.11 -15.91 -15.13
C GLY A 206 -14.36 -15.79 -15.98
#